data_AF-A0A2J6XHZ2-F1
#
_entry.id   AF-A0A2J6XHZ2-F1
#
_cell.length_a   1.000
_cell.length_b   1.000
_cell.length_c   1.000
_cell.angle_alpha   90.00
_cell.angle_beta   90.00
_cell.angle_gamma   90.00
#
_symmetry.space_group_name_H-M   'P 1'
#
loop_
_entity.id
_entity.type
_entity.pdbx_description
1 polymer ?
#
loop_
_entity_poly.entity_id
_entity_poly.type
_entity_poly.pdbx_seq_one_letter_code
_entity_poly.pdbx_strand_id
1 'polypeptide(L)'
;MSNNECKPSKDFIRNIVNNVVSDYSSKISSNIIEEIKKKIGYAETKYKFSIYGGDPQKIINYLQSEEWGDLVSYTRSLHIEDVLKTILEKLYNEYKGNCSNVAEYAKKLSESFNFSQEKKENISLDSIINSLKLYGYQPEVMENEVSFKDGNVTVRIIVANGSLSYIVCKEGKAQNLDTIMARTNKIKEI
;
A
#
# COMPACT_ATOMS: atom_id res chain seq x y z
N MET A 1 -33.31 -22.58 -15.54
CA MET A 1 -32.40 -21.75 -14.71
C MET A 1 -31.11 -21.61 -15.50
N SER A 2 -30.76 -20.39 -15.91
CA SER A 2 -29.54 -20.17 -16.70
C SER A 2 -28.35 -20.48 -15.80
N ASN A 3 -27.60 -21.54 -16.13
CA ASN A 3 -26.28 -21.77 -15.56
C ASN A 3 -25.38 -20.64 -16.06
N ASN A 4 -25.37 -19.51 -15.37
CA ASN A 4 -24.37 -18.46 -15.59
C ASN A 4 -23.03 -19.02 -15.10
N GLU A 5 -22.39 -19.84 -15.93
CA GLU A 5 -21.02 -20.29 -15.71
C GLU A 5 -20.12 -19.05 -15.64
N CYS A 6 -19.42 -18.92 -14.52
CA CYS A 6 -18.46 -17.83 -14.33
C CYS A 6 -17.28 -18.03 -15.28
N LYS A 7 -17.23 -17.21 -16.33
CA LYS A 7 -16.20 -17.27 -17.39
C LYS A 7 -15.58 -15.89 -17.62
N PRO A 8 -14.67 -15.45 -16.75
CA PRO A 8 -13.96 -14.20 -16.92
C PRO A 8 -12.92 -14.33 -18.03
N SER A 9 -12.71 -13.25 -18.78
CA SER A 9 -11.70 -13.18 -19.86
C SER A 9 -10.32 -12.77 -19.36
N LYS A 10 -10.23 -12.31 -18.11
CA LYS A 10 -9.01 -11.85 -17.45
C LYS A 10 -8.74 -12.70 -16.21
N ASP A 11 -7.50 -13.14 -16.04
CA ASP A 11 -7.07 -13.88 -14.86
C ASP A 11 -6.82 -12.93 -13.69
N PHE A 12 -7.24 -13.34 -12.49
CA PHE A 12 -7.08 -12.55 -11.28
C PHE A 12 -5.63 -12.15 -11.02
N ILE A 13 -4.67 -13.09 -11.10
CA ILE A 13 -3.28 -12.74 -10.84
C ILE A 13 -2.65 -12.07 -12.06
N ARG A 14 -2.72 -12.72 -13.23
CA ARG A 14 -1.93 -12.29 -14.39
C ARG A 14 -2.41 -10.95 -14.94
N ASN A 15 -3.71 -10.68 -14.90
CA ASN A 15 -4.28 -9.50 -15.55
C ASN A 15 -4.81 -8.44 -14.58
N ILE A 16 -5.14 -8.80 -13.33
CA ILE A 16 -5.62 -7.82 -12.34
C ILE A 16 -4.48 -7.47 -11.38
N VAL A 17 -4.06 -8.40 -10.53
CA VAL A 17 -3.07 -8.16 -9.45
C VAL A 17 -1.76 -7.63 -10.02
N ASN A 18 -1.20 -8.29 -11.04
CA ASN A 18 0.08 -7.86 -11.61
C ASN A 18 0.04 -6.44 -12.15
N ASN A 19 -1.04 -6.06 -12.82
CA ASN A 19 -1.20 -4.71 -13.36
C ASN A 19 -1.29 -3.68 -12.22
N VAL A 20 -2.14 -3.93 -11.22
CA VAL A 20 -2.29 -2.99 -10.09
C VAL A 20 -0.98 -2.83 -9.34
N VAL A 21 -0.31 -3.94 -9.00
CA VAL A 21 0.94 -3.86 -8.23
C VAL A 21 2.05 -3.19 -9.04
N SER A 22 2.08 -3.37 -10.37
CA SER A 22 2.98 -2.63 -11.25
C SER A 22 2.70 -1.12 -11.27
N ASP A 23 1.43 -0.69 -11.26
CA ASP A 23 1.08 0.74 -11.20
C ASP A 23 1.59 1.41 -9.90
N TYR A 24 1.77 0.62 -8.83
CA TYR A 24 2.29 1.07 -7.54
C TYR A 24 3.81 0.93 -7.39
N SER A 25 4.55 0.49 -8.41
CA SER A 25 6.00 0.28 -8.32
C SER A 25 6.83 1.55 -8.08
N SER A 26 6.23 2.73 -8.30
CA SER A 26 6.85 4.02 -7.98
C SER A 26 6.65 4.44 -6.52
N LYS A 27 5.69 3.83 -5.80
CA LYS A 27 5.28 4.19 -4.44
C LYS A 27 5.68 3.15 -3.40
N ILE A 28 5.90 1.90 -3.83
CA ILE A 28 6.13 0.75 -2.96
C ILE A 28 7.42 0.07 -3.38
N SER A 29 8.23 -0.35 -2.40
CA SER A 29 9.49 -1.04 -2.68
C SER A 29 9.24 -2.38 -3.40
N SER A 30 10.21 -2.78 -4.24
CA SER A 30 10.15 -4.03 -5.01
C SER A 30 9.95 -5.26 -4.12
N ASN A 31 10.54 -5.26 -2.92
CA ASN A 31 10.43 -6.38 -1.98
C ASN A 31 9.00 -6.55 -1.46
N ILE A 32 8.31 -5.46 -1.13
CA ILE A 32 6.92 -5.51 -0.68
C ILE A 32 6.01 -5.98 -1.82
N ILE A 33 6.26 -5.49 -3.04
CA ILE A 33 5.55 -5.91 -4.25
C ILE A 33 5.69 -7.42 -4.49
N GLU A 34 6.90 -7.95 -4.36
CA GLU A 34 7.17 -9.37 -4.52
C GLU A 34 6.48 -10.21 -3.45
N GLU A 35 6.49 -9.74 -2.20
CA GLU A 35 5.82 -10.43 -1.08
C GLU A 35 4.28 -10.46 -1.26
N ILE A 36 3.66 -9.36 -1.70
CA ILE A 36 2.22 -9.35 -2.04
C ILE A 36 1.92 -10.36 -3.14
N LYS A 37 2.70 -10.35 -4.23
CA LYS A 37 2.53 -11.30 -5.35
C LYS A 37 2.70 -12.74 -4.89
N LYS A 38 3.67 -13.01 -4.02
CA LYS A 38 3.94 -14.34 -3.47
C LYS A 38 2.78 -14.85 -2.61
N LYS A 39 2.24 -14.01 -1.71
CA LYS A 39 1.08 -14.36 -0.86
C LYS A 39 -0.15 -14.69 -1.71
N ILE A 40 -0.46 -13.87 -2.72
CA ILE A 40 -1.59 -14.11 -3.62
C ILE A 40 -1.35 -15.34 -4.51
N GLY A 41 -0.11 -15.54 -4.99
CA GLY A 41 0.26 -16.71 -5.80
C GLY A 41 0.15 -18.03 -5.04
N TYR A 42 0.50 -18.04 -3.75
CA TYR A 42 0.27 -19.19 -2.88
C TYR A 42 -1.23 -19.47 -2.74
N ALA A 43 -2.04 -18.43 -2.53
CA ALA A 43 -3.48 -18.56 -2.46
C ALA A 43 -4.08 -19.14 -3.76
N GLU A 44 -3.63 -18.71 -4.94
CA GLU A 44 -4.10 -19.32 -6.18
C GLU A 44 -3.80 -20.82 -6.24
N THR A 45 -2.61 -21.22 -5.83
CA THR A 45 -2.23 -22.65 -5.83
C THR A 45 -3.15 -23.45 -4.89
N LYS A 46 -3.47 -22.89 -3.73
CA LYS A 46 -4.33 -23.51 -2.71
C LYS A 46 -5.81 -23.55 -3.13
N TYR A 47 -6.37 -22.43 -3.56
CA TYR A 47 -7.80 -22.28 -3.87
C TYR A 47 -8.14 -22.62 -5.32
N LYS A 48 -7.14 -22.72 -6.20
CA LYS A 48 -7.29 -23.08 -7.63
C LYS A 48 -8.29 -22.19 -8.36
N PHE A 49 -8.14 -20.87 -8.23
CA PHE A 49 -9.07 -19.91 -8.82
C PHE A 49 -8.63 -19.31 -10.17
N SER A 50 -7.52 -19.79 -10.75
CA SER A 50 -7.08 -19.32 -12.06
C SER A 50 -8.09 -19.66 -13.15
N ILE A 51 -8.18 -18.82 -14.19
CA ILE A 51 -8.96 -19.15 -15.39
C ILE A 51 -8.31 -20.27 -16.21
N TYR A 52 -7.01 -20.54 -15.99
CA TYR A 52 -6.23 -21.54 -16.72
C TYR A 52 -6.29 -22.92 -16.04
N GLY A 53 -7.49 -23.51 -15.99
CA GLY A 53 -7.70 -24.84 -15.40
C GLY A 53 -8.09 -24.84 -13.92
N GLY A 54 -8.49 -23.69 -13.38
CA GLY A 54 -9.14 -23.55 -12.08
C GLY A 54 -10.61 -23.14 -12.19
N ASP A 55 -11.14 -22.64 -11.08
CA ASP A 55 -12.50 -22.14 -10.95
C ASP A 55 -12.49 -20.69 -10.41
N PRO A 56 -12.74 -19.68 -11.26
CA PRO A 56 -12.71 -18.28 -10.86
C PRO A 56 -13.73 -17.92 -9.77
N GLN A 57 -14.75 -18.74 -9.52
CA GLN A 57 -15.65 -18.52 -8.37
C GLN A 57 -14.93 -18.70 -7.02
N LYS A 58 -13.87 -19.52 -6.99
CA LYS A 58 -13.08 -19.78 -5.77
C LYS A 58 -12.23 -18.59 -5.33
N ILE A 59 -12.21 -17.49 -6.09
CA ILE A 59 -11.68 -16.21 -5.60
C ILE A 59 -12.43 -15.80 -4.32
N ILE A 60 -13.75 -16.03 -4.23
CA ILE A 60 -14.54 -15.71 -3.04
C ILE A 60 -14.00 -16.48 -1.83
N ASN A 61 -13.68 -17.76 -1.99
CA ASN A 61 -13.13 -18.60 -0.91
C ASN A 61 -11.80 -18.05 -0.40
N TYR A 62 -10.96 -17.52 -1.30
CA TYR A 62 -9.73 -16.84 -0.92
C TYR A 62 -10.01 -15.52 -0.19
N LEU A 63 -10.89 -14.67 -0.72
CA LEU A 63 -11.21 -13.38 -0.09
C LEU A 63 -11.89 -13.54 1.29
N GLN A 64 -12.47 -14.70 1.57
CA GLN A 64 -13.03 -15.07 2.88
C GLN A 64 -12.02 -15.74 3.82
N SER A 65 -10.82 -16.06 3.35
CA SER A 65 -9.88 -16.89 4.10
C SER A 65 -8.99 -16.10 5.06
N GLU A 66 -8.37 -16.82 5.99
CA GLU A 66 -7.36 -16.27 6.89
C GLU A 66 -6.18 -15.67 6.11
N GLU A 67 -5.77 -16.27 4.99
CA GLU A 67 -4.68 -15.75 4.15
C GLU A 67 -4.98 -14.39 3.53
N TRP A 68 -6.25 -14.12 3.20
CA TRP A 68 -6.65 -12.78 2.81
C TRP A 68 -6.59 -11.83 4.01
N GLY A 69 -7.09 -12.25 5.18
CA GLY A 69 -6.98 -11.49 6.43
C GLY A 69 -5.53 -11.14 6.80
N ASP A 70 -4.60 -12.07 6.61
CA ASP A 70 -3.16 -11.88 6.81
C ASP A 70 -2.59 -10.87 5.82
N LEU A 71 -3.01 -10.93 4.54
CA LEU A 71 -2.59 -9.95 3.53
C LEU A 71 -3.14 -8.56 3.83
N VAL A 72 -4.39 -8.45 4.29
CA VAL A 72 -4.97 -7.18 4.76
C VAL A 72 -4.20 -6.63 5.94
N SER A 73 -3.90 -7.46 6.93
CA SER A 73 -3.12 -7.05 8.12
C SER A 73 -1.70 -6.62 7.76
N TYR A 74 -1.06 -7.34 6.84
CA TYR A 74 0.25 -7.01 6.30
C TYR A 74 0.25 -5.68 5.54
N THR A 75 -0.72 -5.44 4.66
CA THR A 75 -0.77 -4.17 3.91
C THR A 75 -1.16 -2.99 4.78
N ARG A 76 -2.02 -3.18 5.78
CA ARG A 76 -2.38 -2.16 6.77
C ARG A 76 -1.21 -1.78 7.67
N SER A 77 -0.38 -2.73 8.12
CA SER A 77 0.80 -2.41 8.92
C SER A 77 1.86 -1.62 8.16
N LEU A 78 1.78 -1.64 6.83
CA LEU A 78 2.63 -0.91 5.90
C LEU A 78 1.96 0.38 5.35
N HIS A 79 0.72 0.68 5.73
CA HIS A 79 -0.08 1.81 5.21
C HIS A 79 -0.23 1.83 3.68
N ILE A 80 -0.41 0.66 3.07
CA ILE A 80 -0.57 0.48 1.61
C ILE A 80 -1.83 -0.32 1.23
N GLU A 81 -2.83 -0.36 2.10
CA GLU A 81 -4.09 -1.06 1.87
C GLU A 81 -4.84 -0.59 0.61
N ASP A 82 -4.55 0.62 0.12
CA ASP A 82 -5.04 1.15 -1.16
C ASP A 82 -4.73 0.23 -2.34
N VAL A 83 -3.62 -0.53 -2.29
CA VAL A 83 -3.29 -1.55 -3.30
C VAL A 83 -4.38 -2.63 -3.34
N LEU A 84 -4.79 -3.14 -2.18
CA LEU A 84 -5.81 -4.19 -2.10
C LEU A 84 -7.17 -3.66 -2.53
N LYS A 85 -7.51 -2.44 -2.12
CA LYS A 85 -8.73 -1.76 -2.57
C LYS A 85 -8.76 -1.65 -4.10
N THR A 86 -7.67 -1.20 -4.71
CA THR A 86 -7.56 -1.09 -6.18
C THR A 86 -7.64 -2.44 -6.88
N ILE A 87 -7.05 -3.50 -6.31
CA ILE A 87 -7.20 -4.89 -6.81
C ILE A 87 -8.67 -5.31 -6.81
N LEU A 88 -9.41 -5.05 -5.73
CA LEU A 88 -10.83 -5.41 -5.62
C LEU A 88 -11.72 -4.63 -6.58
N GLU A 89 -11.47 -3.32 -6.73
CA GLU A 89 -12.20 -2.48 -7.70
C GLU A 89 -11.97 -2.94 -9.14
N LYS A 90 -10.73 -3.29 -9.48
CA LYS A 90 -10.40 -3.81 -10.81
C LYS A 90 -10.99 -5.22 -11.03
N LEU A 91 -11.00 -6.07 -10.00
CA LEU A 91 -11.69 -7.36 -10.04
C LEU A 91 -13.19 -7.18 -10.31
N TYR A 92 -13.87 -6.27 -9.61
CA TYR A 92 -15.28 -5.96 -9.89
C TYR A 92 -15.50 -5.56 -11.35
N ASN A 93 -14.68 -4.63 -11.86
CA ASN A 93 -14.85 -4.11 -13.22
C ASN A 93 -14.68 -5.17 -14.31
N GLU A 94 -13.72 -6.08 -14.14
CA GLU A 94 -13.45 -7.15 -15.11
C GLU A 94 -14.47 -8.30 -15.02
N TYR A 95 -15.01 -8.58 -13.83
CA TYR A 95 -15.84 -9.77 -13.58
C TYR A 95 -17.35 -9.47 -13.58
N LYS A 96 -17.79 -8.20 -13.51
CA LYS A 96 -19.22 -7.84 -13.39
C LYS A 96 -20.11 -8.38 -14.51
N GLY A 97 -19.57 -8.59 -15.72
CA GLY A 97 -20.35 -9.03 -16.88
C GLY A 97 -20.51 -10.55 -17.02
N ASN A 98 -19.62 -11.33 -16.39
CA ASN A 98 -19.48 -12.77 -16.65
C ASN A 98 -19.28 -13.61 -15.38
N CYS A 99 -19.08 -12.97 -14.23
CA CYS A 99 -18.87 -13.58 -12.91
C CYS A 99 -19.44 -12.66 -11.81
N SER A 100 -20.72 -12.32 -11.90
CA SER A 100 -21.39 -11.33 -11.03
C SER A 100 -21.20 -11.61 -9.54
N ASN A 101 -21.28 -12.87 -9.10
CA ASN A 101 -21.10 -13.25 -7.70
C ASN A 101 -19.72 -12.82 -7.15
N VAL A 102 -18.66 -13.05 -7.94
CA VAL A 102 -17.29 -12.67 -7.56
C VAL A 102 -17.15 -11.16 -7.57
N ALA A 103 -17.68 -10.51 -8.61
CA ALA A 103 -17.61 -9.06 -8.76
C ALA A 103 -18.32 -8.34 -7.60
N GLU A 104 -19.55 -8.73 -7.27
CA GLU A 104 -20.32 -8.14 -6.17
C GLU A 104 -19.65 -8.38 -4.81
N TYR A 105 -19.07 -9.56 -4.60
CA TYR A 105 -18.30 -9.84 -3.40
C TYR A 105 -17.09 -8.91 -3.30
N ALA A 106 -16.32 -8.75 -4.38
CA ALA A 106 -15.18 -7.84 -4.43
C ALA A 106 -15.59 -6.39 -4.17
N LYS A 107 -16.72 -5.93 -4.71
CA LYS A 107 -17.26 -4.59 -4.49
C LYS A 107 -17.64 -4.34 -3.02
N LYS A 108 -18.38 -5.27 -2.40
CA LYS A 108 -18.73 -5.17 -0.97
C LYS A 108 -17.48 -5.14 -0.10
N LEU A 109 -16.49 -5.96 -0.46
CA LEU A 109 -15.23 -6.01 0.27
C LEU A 109 -14.44 -4.71 0.10
N SER A 110 -14.36 -4.12 -1.10
CA SER A 110 -13.66 -2.84 -1.32
C SER A 110 -14.32 -1.67 -0.58
N GLU A 111 -15.66 -1.64 -0.52
CA GLU A 111 -16.41 -0.66 0.27
C GLU A 111 -16.09 -0.77 1.78
N SER A 112 -15.80 -1.98 2.28
CA SER A 112 -15.40 -2.18 3.68
C SER A 112 -14.02 -1.59 4.01
N PHE A 113 -13.14 -1.39 3.01
CA PHE A 113 -11.87 -0.68 3.21
C PHE A 113 -12.09 0.81 3.48
N ASN A 114 -13.18 1.41 2.99
CA ASN A 114 -13.50 2.83 3.24
C ASN A 114 -13.93 3.09 4.69
N PHE A 115 -14.48 2.09 5.39
CA PHE A 115 -14.90 2.23 6.80
C PHE A 115 -13.72 2.28 7.79
N SER A 116 -12.49 1.98 7.35
CA SER A 116 -11.28 2.20 8.16
C SER A 116 -10.79 3.65 8.13
N GLN A 117 -11.23 4.49 7.19
CA GLN A 117 -10.79 5.90 7.10
C GLN A 117 -11.50 6.85 8.08
N GLU A 118 -12.58 6.42 8.75
CA GLU A 118 -13.30 7.25 9.73
C GLU A 118 -12.81 7.10 11.18
N LYS A 119 -11.80 6.27 11.44
CA LYS A 119 -10.94 6.54 12.58
C LYS A 119 -9.84 7.46 12.08
N LYS A 120 -9.91 8.74 12.47
CA LYS A 120 -8.70 9.52 12.74
C LYS A 120 -7.84 8.63 13.63
N GLU A 121 -6.95 7.83 13.03
CA GLU A 121 -5.85 7.27 13.77
C GLU A 121 -5.15 8.49 14.32
N ASN A 122 -5.18 8.64 15.65
CA ASN A 122 -4.17 9.44 16.32
C ASN A 122 -2.86 8.90 15.77
N ILE A 123 -2.21 9.67 14.89
CA ILE A 123 -0.96 9.26 14.26
C ILE A 123 0.01 9.07 15.43
N SER A 124 0.17 7.81 15.84
CA SER A 124 1.03 7.48 16.96
C SER A 124 2.46 7.58 16.50
N LEU A 125 3.31 8.10 17.37
CA LEU A 125 4.76 8.12 17.21
C LEU A 125 5.30 6.73 16.85
N ASP A 126 4.72 5.67 17.44
CA ASP A 126 5.07 4.28 17.15
C ASP A 126 4.78 3.86 15.70
N SER A 127 3.67 4.34 15.14
CA SER A 127 3.29 4.06 13.74
C SER A 127 4.29 4.70 12.77
N ILE A 128 4.72 5.93 13.07
CA ILE A 128 5.75 6.64 12.30
C ILE A 128 7.09 5.90 12.39
N ILE A 129 7.52 5.50 13.60
CA ILE A 129 8.78 4.79 13.82
C ILE A 129 8.82 3.47 13.02
N ASN A 130 7.74 2.69 13.09
CA ASN A 130 7.66 1.42 12.38
C ASN A 130 7.71 1.63 10.86
N SER A 131 6.98 2.62 10.36
CA SER A 131 7.00 2.99 8.93
C SER A 131 8.42 3.38 8.48
N LEU A 132 9.12 4.23 9.24
CA LEU A 132 10.49 4.64 8.90
C LEU A 132 11.47 3.47 8.89
N LYS A 133 11.35 2.53 9.83
CA LYS A 133 12.16 1.30 9.84
C LYS A 133 11.89 0.42 8.62
N LEU A 134 10.64 0.33 8.16
CA LEU A 134 10.25 -0.42 6.96
C LEU A 134 10.84 0.20 5.68
N TYR A 135 10.95 1.53 5.63
CA TYR A 135 11.67 2.24 4.57
C TYR A 135 13.20 2.14 4.69
N GLY A 136 13.72 1.45 5.71
CA GLY A 136 15.16 1.22 5.90
C GLY A 136 15.88 2.33 6.65
N TYR A 137 15.16 3.30 7.20
CA TYR A 137 15.75 4.36 8.00
C TYR A 137 16.01 3.92 9.44
N GLN A 138 16.96 4.59 10.09
CA GLN A 138 17.22 4.47 11.52
C GLN A 138 16.66 5.71 12.23
N PRO A 139 15.40 5.68 12.69
CA PRO A 139 14.80 6.83 13.36
C PRO A 139 15.35 7.01 14.77
N GLU A 140 15.72 8.25 15.10
CA GLU A 140 16.00 8.71 16.45
C GLU A 140 14.72 9.29 17.06
N VAL A 141 14.35 8.82 18.26
CA VAL A 141 13.06 9.12 18.89
C VAL A 141 13.25 10.05 20.08
N MET A 142 12.44 11.10 20.13
CA MET A 142 12.28 12.01 21.25
C MET A 142 10.80 12.09 21.64
N GLU A 143 10.49 12.72 22.77
CA GLU A 143 9.17 12.64 23.44
C GLU A 143 7.96 12.88 22.52
N ASN A 144 8.04 13.84 21.57
CA ASN A 144 6.99 14.13 20.58
C ASN A 144 7.56 14.24 19.14
N GLU A 145 8.75 13.72 18.90
CA GLU A 145 9.48 13.90 17.64
C GLU A 145 10.19 12.62 17.20
N VAL A 146 10.20 12.39 15.89
CA VAL A 146 11.05 11.38 15.25
C VAL A 146 11.94 12.06 14.23
N SER A 147 13.24 11.76 14.26
CA SER A 147 14.17 12.24 13.24
C SER A 147 14.84 11.09 12.49
N PHE A 148 15.14 11.29 11.22
CA PHE A 148 15.90 10.33 10.42
C PHE A 148 16.78 11.05 9.39
N LYS A 149 17.82 10.35 8.91
CA LYS A 149 18.73 10.87 7.88
C LYS A 149 18.50 10.18 6.54
N ASP A 150 18.48 11.00 5.50
CA ASP A 150 18.50 10.57 4.11
C ASP A 150 19.62 11.33 3.37
N GLY A 151 20.77 10.67 3.21
CA GLY A 151 21.97 11.30 2.66
C GLY A 151 22.47 12.47 3.52
N ASN A 152 22.47 13.68 2.94
CA ASN A 152 22.85 14.92 3.64
C ASN A 152 21.64 15.71 4.16
N VAL A 153 20.48 15.07 4.24
CA VAL A 153 19.24 15.66 4.72
C VAL A 153 18.83 14.97 6.02
N THR A 154 18.61 15.75 7.06
CA THR A 154 17.98 15.29 8.30
C THR A 154 16.53 15.75 8.29
N VAL A 155 15.59 14.83 8.39
CA VAL A 155 14.16 15.13 8.49
C VAL A 155 13.72 14.90 9.92
N ARG A 156 13.02 15.88 10.49
CA ARG A 156 12.38 15.80 11.80
C ARG A 156 10.88 15.86 11.62
N ILE A 157 10.16 14.94 12.24
CA ILE A 157 8.69 14.84 12.23
C ILE A 157 8.22 15.08 13.65
N ILE A 158 7.40 16.11 13.85
CA ILE A 158 6.84 16.49 15.14
C ILE A 158 5.35 16.16 15.12
N VAL A 159 4.91 15.40 16.12
CA VAL A 159 3.51 15.01 16.30
C VAL A 159 2.89 15.87 17.39
N ALA A 160 1.95 16.74 17.04
CA ALA A 160 1.25 17.57 18.00
C ALA A 160 -0.26 17.60 17.67
N ASN A 161 -1.10 17.31 18.66
CA ASN A 161 -2.56 17.41 18.55
C ASN A 161 -3.18 16.66 17.34
N GLY A 162 -2.63 15.49 16.99
CA GLY A 162 -3.07 14.71 15.82
C GLY A 162 -2.67 15.30 14.46
N SER A 163 -1.78 16.29 14.46
CA SER A 163 -1.17 16.86 13.25
C SER A 163 0.31 16.53 13.16
N LEU A 164 0.80 16.36 11.94
CA LEU A 164 2.21 16.20 11.63
C LEU A 164 2.77 17.51 11.12
N SER A 165 3.85 17.96 11.74
CA SER A 165 4.71 18.99 11.17
C SER A 165 6.09 18.38 10.92
N TYR A 166 6.81 18.91 9.93
CA TYR A 166 8.13 18.39 9.60
C TYR A 166 9.12 19.53 9.36
N ILE A 167 10.38 19.25 9.67
CA ILE A 167 11.51 20.15 9.46
C ILE A 167 12.54 19.39 8.64
N VAL A 168 12.92 19.95 7.49
CA VAL A 168 13.98 19.39 6.63
C VAL A 168 15.24 20.22 6.82
N CYS A 169 16.29 19.60 7.35
CA CYS A 169 17.59 20.21 7.56
C CYS A 169 18.58 19.65 6.52
N LYS A 170 19.00 20.47 5.54
CA LYS A 170 20.03 20.08 4.58
C LYS A 170 21.40 20.50 5.07
N GLU A 171 22.26 19.55 5.35
CA GLU A 171 23.64 19.79 5.76
C GLU A 171 24.58 19.88 4.54
N GLY A 172 25.58 20.75 4.64
CA GLY A 172 26.57 20.93 3.59
C GLY A 172 27.71 21.81 4.03
N LYS A 173 28.85 21.72 3.34
CA LYS A 173 30.02 22.57 3.57
C LYS A 173 30.02 23.73 2.58
N ALA A 174 30.42 24.90 3.04
CA ALA A 174 30.61 26.10 2.25
C ALA A 174 31.93 26.77 2.63
N GLN A 175 32.59 27.40 1.65
CA GLN A 175 33.89 28.05 1.87
C GLN A 175 33.73 29.45 2.50
N ASN A 176 32.56 30.08 2.33
CA ASN A 176 32.25 31.42 2.84
C ASN A 176 30.74 31.61 3.03
N LEU A 177 30.37 32.70 3.71
CA LEU A 177 28.99 33.05 4.05
C LEU A 177 28.14 33.34 2.80
N ASP A 178 28.71 33.96 1.76
CA ASP A 178 28.01 34.27 0.51
C ASP A 178 27.51 32.99 -0.19
N THR A 179 28.32 31.93 -0.16
CA THR A 179 27.94 30.62 -0.68
C THR A 179 26.77 30.01 0.10
N ILE A 180 26.69 30.26 1.41
CA ILE A 180 25.57 29.82 2.24
C ILE A 180 24.31 30.59 1.86
N MET A 181 24.39 31.93 1.78
CA MET A 181 23.24 32.78 1.44
C MET A 181 22.68 32.49 0.03
N ALA A 182 23.56 32.27 -0.95
CA ALA A 182 23.15 31.89 -2.30
C ALA A 182 22.41 30.54 -2.33
N ARG A 183 22.79 29.58 -1.46
CA ARG A 183 22.10 28.28 -1.34
C ARG A 183 20.78 28.41 -0.60
N THR A 184 20.70 29.25 0.44
CA THR A 184 19.46 29.49 1.20
C THR A 184 18.39 30.17 0.35
N ASN A 185 18.76 31.11 -0.52
CA ASN A 185 17.79 31.80 -1.38
C ASN A 185 17.10 30.84 -2.37
N LYS A 186 17.79 29.81 -2.86
CA LYS A 186 17.19 28.78 -3.72
C LYS A 186 16.15 27.90 -3.02
N ILE A 187 16.14 27.87 -1.69
CA ILE A 187 15.17 27.08 -0.90
C ILE A 187 13.84 27.82 -0.77
N LYS A 188 13.81 29.16 -0.92
CA LYS A 188 12.59 29.98 -0.77
C LYS A 188 11.68 30.02 -2.00
N GLU A 189 12.08 29.43 -3.13
CA GLU A 189 11.33 29.46 -4.40
C GLU A 189 10.47 28.21 -4.65
N ILE A 190 10.24 27.38 -3.62
CA ILE A 190 9.42 26.15 -3.65
C ILE A 190 8.24 26.34 -2.69
#